data_AF-A0A6L8LTR1-F1
#
_entry.id   AF-A0A6L8LTR1-F1
#
_cell.length_a   1.000
_cell.length_b   1.000
_cell.length_c   1.000
_cell.angle_alpha   90.00
_cell.angle_beta   90.00
_cell.angle_gamma   90.00
#
_symmetry.space_group_name_H-M   'P 1'
#
loop_
_entity.id
_entity.type
_entity.pdbx_description
1 polymer ?
#
loop_
_entity_poly.entity_id
_entity_poly.type
_entity_poly.pdbx_seq_one_letter_code
_entity_poly.pdbx_strand_id
1 'polypeptide(L)'
;MSIWLYVFVSLLGVILCHYLSVLYLRKDNVILFIIYFLVCAQFGSQHYNVLFNNSFFETWFFIPFGPIEVGGELQLFGLLMLILLMLTLPLSSLGRWCKIVFLLVKR
;
A
#
# COMPACT_ATOMS: atom_id res chain seq x y z
N MET A 1 19.31 -5.92 -4.96
CA MET A 1 18.52 -4.90 -5.68
C MET A 1 18.97 -3.53 -5.20
N SER A 2 19.10 -2.54 -6.09
CA SER A 2 19.46 -1.18 -5.68
C SER A 2 18.28 -0.59 -4.89
N ILE A 3 18.49 -0.19 -3.63
CA ILE A 3 17.52 0.48 -2.74
C ILE A 3 16.70 1.54 -3.48
N TRP A 4 17.32 2.21 -4.45
CA TRP A 4 16.72 3.18 -5.35
C TRP A 4 15.49 2.67 -6.12
N LEU A 5 15.49 1.41 -6.57
CA LEU A 5 14.36 0.83 -7.29
C LEU A 5 13.16 0.63 -6.34
N TYR A 6 13.40 0.20 -5.11
CA TYR A 6 12.36 0.09 -4.08
C TYR A 6 11.78 1.46 -3.75
N VAL A 7 12.63 2.46 -3.51
CA VAL A 7 12.20 3.85 -3.22
C VAL A 7 11.38 4.43 -4.37
N PHE A 8 11.82 4.24 -5.61
CA PHE A 8 11.11 4.73 -6.79
C PHE A 8 9.72 4.11 -6.94
N VAL A 9 9.61 2.78 -6.84
CA VAL A 9 8.32 2.08 -6.94
C VAL A 9 7.40 2.45 -5.76
N SER A 10 7.96 2.59 -4.56
CA SER A 10 7.21 3.02 -3.37
C SER A 10 6.60 4.42 -3.55
N LEU A 11 7.38 5.36 -4.07
CA LEU A 11 6.90 6.71 -4.38
C LEU A 11 5.79 6.71 -5.43
N LEU A 12 5.92 5.91 -6.49
CA LEU A 12 4.85 5.74 -7.49
C LEU A 12 3.59 5.15 -6.85
N GLY A 13 3.73 4.18 -5.96
CA GLY A 13 2.62 3.59 -5.21
C GLY A 13 1.86 4.62 -4.36
N VAL A 14 2.60 5.44 -3.61
CA VAL A 14 2.02 6.52 -2.79
C VAL A 14 1.29 7.55 -3.67
N ILE A 15 1.89 7.98 -4.79
CA ILE A 15 1.26 8.93 -5.73
C ILE A 15 -0.01 8.34 -6.32
N LEU A 16 0.02 7.07 -6.74
CA LEU A 16 -1.12 6.39 -7.32
C LEU A 16 -2.26 6.24 -6.29
N CYS A 17 -1.94 5.85 -5.04
CA CYS A 17 -2.90 5.79 -3.95
C CYS A 17 -3.53 7.15 -3.65
N HIS A 18 -2.73 8.22 -3.60
CA HIS A 18 -3.23 9.57 -3.40
C HIS A 18 -4.16 10.02 -4.55
N TYR A 19 -3.75 9.78 -5.81
CA TYR A 19 -4.57 10.13 -6.96
C TYR A 19 -5.91 9.39 -6.95
N LEU A 20 -5.88 8.08 -6.69
CA LEU A 20 -7.09 7.26 -6.61
C LEU A 20 -7.99 7.66 -5.43
N SER A 21 -7.43 8.03 -4.27
CA SER A 21 -8.22 8.49 -3.13
C SER A 21 -8.93 9.81 -3.43
N VAL A 22 -8.25 10.77 -4.05
CA VAL A 22 -8.84 12.04 -4.51
C VAL A 22 -9.92 11.80 -5.58
N LEU A 23 -9.64 10.90 -6.54
CA LEU A 23 -10.58 10.58 -7.61
C LEU A 23 -11.85 9.91 -7.07
N TYR A 24 -11.70 9.00 -6.10
CA TYR A 24 -12.82 8.40 -5.37
C TYR A 24 -13.63 9.47 -4.64
N LEU A 25 -12.99 10.36 -3.88
CA LEU A 25 -13.68 11.43 -3.15
C LEU A 25 -14.46 12.38 -4.09
N ARG A 26 -13.93 12.65 -5.28
CA ARG A 26 -14.58 13.52 -6.26
C ARG A 26 -15.77 12.86 -6.96
N LYS A 27 -15.68 11.56 -7.26
CA LYS A 27 -16.69 10.85 -8.07
C LYS A 27 -17.70 10.05 -7.23
N ASP A 28 -17.41 9.82 -5.94
CA ASP A 28 -18.17 8.98 -5.01
C ASP A 28 -18.62 7.63 -5.61
N ASN A 29 -17.70 6.99 -6.35
CA ASN A 29 -17.97 5.74 -7.07
C ASN A 29 -17.33 4.55 -6.35
N VAL A 30 -18.14 3.54 -6.03
CA VAL A 30 -17.74 2.31 -5.34
C VAL A 30 -16.67 1.52 -6.12
N ILE A 31 -16.69 1.53 -7.46
CA ILE A 31 -15.68 0.83 -8.25
C ILE A 31 -14.30 1.48 -8.06
N LEU A 32 -14.24 2.82 -8.01
CA LEU A 32 -12.99 3.54 -7.76
C LEU A 32 -12.49 3.31 -6.34
N PHE A 33 -13.41 3.17 -5.38
CA PHE A 33 -13.07 2.76 -4.02
C PHE A 33 -12.44 1.37 -3.97
N ILE A 34 -13.01 0.38 -4.66
CA ILE A 34 -12.47 -0.99 -4.70
C ILE A 34 -11.07 -0.98 -5.33
N ILE A 35 -10.88 -0.27 -6.45
CA ILE A 35 -9.57 -0.14 -7.11
C ILE A 35 -8.57 0.52 -6.15
N TYR A 36 -8.94 1.64 -5.54
CA TYR A 36 -8.12 2.32 -4.53
C TYR A 36 -7.73 1.36 -3.39
N PHE A 37 -8.69 0.61 -2.86
CA PHE A 37 -8.47 -0.31 -1.75
C PHE A 37 -7.49 -1.42 -2.12
N LEU A 38 -7.63 -2.03 -3.29
CA LEU A 38 -6.72 -3.09 -3.76
C LEU A 38 -5.29 -2.56 -3.95
N VAL A 39 -5.15 -1.36 -4.55
CA VAL A 39 -3.84 -0.73 -4.74
C VAL A 39 -3.21 -0.39 -3.38
N CYS A 40 -3.98 0.21 -2.47
CA CYS A 40 -3.52 0.53 -1.12
C CYS A 40 -3.13 -0.72 -0.32
N ALA A 41 -3.93 -1.79 -0.39
CA ALA A 41 -3.63 -3.06 0.26
C ALA A 41 -2.37 -3.71 -0.31
N GLN A 42 -2.16 -3.66 -1.62
CA GLN A 42 -0.96 -4.18 -2.27
C GLN A 42 0.30 -3.44 -1.80
N PHE A 43 0.33 -2.11 -1.90
CA PHE A 43 1.49 -1.31 -1.45
C PHE A 43 1.67 -1.35 0.08
N GLY A 44 0.58 -1.40 0.84
CA GLY A 44 0.62 -1.55 2.30
C GLY A 44 1.22 -2.89 2.72
N SER A 45 0.81 -3.98 2.06
CA SER A 45 1.40 -5.30 2.24
C SER A 45 2.89 -5.31 1.89
N GLN A 46 3.29 -4.61 0.83
CA GLN A 46 4.70 -4.47 0.45
C GLN A 46 5.54 -3.85 1.57
N HIS A 47 5.15 -2.66 2.05
CA HIS A 47 5.88 -1.98 3.11
C HIS A 47 5.85 -2.74 4.44
N TYR A 48 4.72 -3.38 4.76
CA TYR A 48 4.58 -4.23 5.94
C TYR A 48 5.53 -5.43 5.90
N ASN A 49 5.64 -6.11 4.75
CA ASN A 49 6.56 -7.24 4.62
C ASN A 49 8.02 -6.80 4.69
N VAL A 50 8.39 -5.67 4.09
CA VAL A 50 9.75 -5.10 4.25
C VAL A 50 10.07 -4.79 5.72
N LEU A 51 9.07 -4.47 6.54
CA LEU A 51 9.25 -4.21 7.97
C LEU A 51 9.30 -5.48 8.84
N PHE A 52 8.42 -6.44 8.58
CA PHE A 52 8.13 -7.52 9.51
C PHE A 52 8.39 -8.93 8.95
N ASN A 53 8.42 -9.11 7.63
CA ASN A 53 8.53 -10.44 7.02
C ASN A 53 9.21 -10.39 5.64
N ASN A 54 10.49 -10.74 5.59
CA ASN A 54 11.32 -10.69 4.38
C ASN A 54 10.87 -11.62 3.24
N SER A 55 9.85 -12.46 3.46
CA SER A 55 9.29 -13.41 2.47
C SER A 55 8.74 -12.77 1.20
N PHE A 56 8.46 -11.47 1.21
CA PHE A 56 7.81 -10.81 0.06
C PHE A 56 8.75 -10.49 -1.11
N PHE A 57 10.07 -10.40 -0.90
CA PHE A 57 11.01 -10.16 -2.00
C PHE A 57 10.99 -11.28 -3.05
N GLU A 58 10.59 -12.49 -2.66
CA GLU A 58 10.48 -13.64 -3.58
C GLU A 58 9.29 -13.53 -4.55
N THR A 59 8.24 -12.79 -4.17
CA THR A 59 6.96 -12.78 -4.91
C THR A 59 6.84 -11.59 -5.89
N TRP A 60 7.79 -10.66 -5.88
CA TRP A 60 7.62 -9.36 -6.56
C TRP A 60 7.68 -9.44 -8.09
N PHE A 61 8.35 -10.43 -8.67
CA PHE A 61 8.57 -10.48 -10.13
C PHE A 61 8.43 -11.86 -10.81
N PHE A 62 7.98 -12.93 -10.13
CA PHE A 62 8.15 -14.30 -10.64
C PHE A 62 9.62 -14.63 -10.99
N ILE A 63 10.57 -13.87 -10.45
CA ILE A 63 12.02 -14.05 -10.62
C ILE A 63 12.55 -14.42 -9.24
N PRO A 64 13.17 -15.60 -9.06
CA PRO A 64 13.82 -15.94 -7.81
C PRO A 64 14.99 -14.97 -7.61
N PHE A 65 14.84 -14.08 -6.64
CA PHE A 65 15.94 -13.22 -6.21
C PHE A 65 16.73 -13.92 -5.11
N GLY A 66 18.06 -13.78 -5.12
CA GLY A 66 18.91 -14.23 -4.02
C GLY A 66 18.56 -13.51 -2.71
N PRO A 67 19.02 -14.00 -1.55
CA PRO A 67 18.70 -13.44 -0.25
C PRO A 67 19.07 -11.95 -0.20
N ILE A 68 18.05 -11.10 -0.08
CA ILE A 68 18.24 -9.67 0.13
C ILE A 68 18.35 -9.48 1.64
N GLU A 69 19.48 -8.97 2.12
CA GLU A 69 19.61 -8.53 3.50
C GLU A 69 18.71 -7.31 3.72
N VAL A 70 17.52 -7.56 4.26
CA VAL A 70 16.60 -6.52 4.71
C VAL A 70 17.12 -6.02 6.06
N GLY A 71 17.96 -4.99 6.04
CA GLY A 71 18.57 -4.42 7.25
C GLY A 71 18.61 -2.89 7.25
N GLY A 72 18.29 -2.30 8.41
CA GLY A 72 18.51 -0.88 8.74
C GLY A 72 17.77 0.12 7.84
N GLU A 73 18.42 0.54 6.76
CA GLU A 73 17.93 1.59 5.87
C GLU A 73 16.66 1.18 5.12
N LEU A 74 16.60 -0.06 4.62
CA LEU A 74 15.44 -0.54 3.85
C LEU A 74 14.18 -0.63 4.71
N GLN A 75 14.33 -1.03 5.98
CA GLN A 75 13.24 -1.05 6.95
C GLN A 75 12.78 0.38 7.30
N LEU A 76 13.71 1.31 7.46
CA LEU A 76 13.39 2.71 7.70
C LEU A 76 12.62 3.32 6.52
N PHE A 77 13.04 3.05 5.28
CA PHE A 77 12.31 3.46 4.08
C PHE A 77 10.94 2.78 3.98
N GLY A 78 10.83 1.50 4.33
CA GLY A 78 9.55 0.80 4.41
C GLY A 78 8.61 1.44 5.42
N LEU A 79 9.10 1.83 6.60
CA LEU A 79 8.30 2.52 7.61
C LEU A 79 7.81 3.88 7.10
N LEU A 80 8.70 4.68 6.52
CA LEU A 80 8.35 5.99 5.99
C LEU A 80 7.29 5.89 4.90
N MET A 81 7.45 4.95 3.96
CA MET A 81 6.50 4.77 2.87
C MET A 81 5.16 4.23 3.37
N LEU A 82 5.15 3.36 4.39
CA LEU A 82 3.92 2.93 5.06
C LEU A 82 3.20 4.11 5.72
N ILE A 83 3.91 4.99 6.42
CA ILE A 83 3.33 6.20 7.03
C ILE A 83 2.75 7.10 5.94
N LEU A 84 3.49 7.37 4.86
CA LEU A 84 3.03 8.18 3.74
C LEU A 84 1.79 7.56 3.08
N LEU A 85 1.75 6.24 2.92
CA LEU A 85 0.60 5.53 2.39
C LEU A 85 -0.62 5.70 3.30
N MET A 86 -0.46 5.57 4.63
CA MET A 86 -1.54 5.78 5.60
C MET A 86 -2.08 7.21 5.57
N LEU A 87 -1.23 8.21 5.29
CA LEU A 87 -1.69 9.60 5.11
C LEU A 87 -2.55 9.80 3.86
N THR A 88 -2.51 8.89 2.88
CA THR A 88 -3.41 8.94 1.72
C THR A 88 -4.83 8.46 2.04
N LEU A 89 -5.07 7.90 3.23
CA LEU A 89 -6.39 7.45 3.67
C LEU A 89 -7.33 8.65 3.83
N PRO A 90 -8.49 8.66 3.17
CA PRO A 90 -9.44 9.75 3.30
C PRO A 90 -10.09 9.74 4.71
N LEU A 91 -9.62 10.63 5.60
CA LEU A 91 -10.04 10.76 7.01
C LEU A 91 -11.56 10.91 7.20
N SER A 92 -12.26 11.64 6.32
CA SER A 92 -13.72 11.82 6.38
C SER A 92 -14.52 10.57 6.01
N SER A 93 -13.87 9.57 5.41
CA SER A 93 -14.52 8.34 4.96
C SER A 93 -14.44 7.20 5.96
N LEU A 94 -13.56 7.24 6.99
CA LEU A 94 -13.34 6.13 7.97
C LEU A 94 -14.63 5.64 8.62
N GLY A 95 -15.59 6.53 8.88
CA GLY A 95 -16.94 6.14 9.34
C GLY A 95 -17.76 5.38 8.27
N ARG A 96 -17.57 5.71 6.98
CA ARG A 96 -18.13 5.01 5.82
C ARG A 96 -17.43 3.64 5.62
N TRP A 97 -16.12 3.54 5.89
CA TRP A 97 -15.35 2.28 5.88
C TRP A 97 -15.92 1.27 6.87
N CYS A 98 -16.09 1.66 8.15
CA CYS A 98 -16.71 0.78 9.15
C CYS A 98 -18.10 0.32 8.71
N LYS A 99 -18.88 1.19 8.08
CA LYS A 99 -20.24 0.87 7.63
C LYS A 99 -20.26 -0.13 6.45
N ILE A 100 -19.37 0.03 5.47
CA ILE A 100 -19.27 -0.89 4.32
C ILE A 100 -18.70 -2.25 4.75
N VAL A 101 -17.66 -2.26 5.57
CA VAL A 101 -17.09 -3.51 6.12
C VAL A 101 -18.14 -4.24 6.96
N PHE A 102 -18.86 -3.51 7.83
CA PHE A 102 -19.96 -4.10 8.60
C PHE A 102 -21.08 -4.67 7.71
N LEU A 103 -21.43 -3.99 6.61
CA LEU A 103 -22.43 -4.49 5.66
C LEU A 103 -21.97 -5.72 4.87
N LEU A 104 -20.67 -5.84 4.59
CA LEU A 104 -20.08 -7.01 3.92
C LEU A 104 -19.93 -8.22 4.85
N VAL A 105 -19.63 -7.99 6.13
CA VAL A 105 -19.45 -9.06 7.14
C VAL A 105 -20.77 -9.62 7.66
N LYS A 106 -21.87 -8.85 7.56
CA LYS A 106 -23.19 -9.26 8.07
C LYS A 106 -24.06 -10.02 7.04
N ARG A 107 -23.50 -10.39 5.88
CA ARG A 107 -24.16 -11.19 4.84
C ARG A 107 -23.71 -12.63 4.94
#